data_AF-A0A1H9RT69-F1
#
_entry.id   AF-A0A1H9RT69-F1
#
_cell.length_a   1.000
_cell.length_b   1.000
_cell.length_c   1.000
_cell.angle_alpha   90.00
_cell.angle_beta   90.00
_cell.angle_gamma   90.00
#
_symmetry.space_group_name_H-M   'P 1'
#
loop_
_entity.id
_entity.type
_entity.pdbx_description
1 polymer ?
#
loop_
_entity_poly.entity_id
_entity_poly.type
_entity_poly.pdbx_seq_one_letter_code
_entity_poly.pdbx_strand_id
1 'polypeptide(L)' 'MENKELKHNTESMQTANQPGIYKLMIVGVLISILGTYLRFAHDSWQMSLISWIILFVGAIIAIKGVFKILDA' A
#
# COMPACT_ATOMS: atom_id res chain seq x y z
N MET A 1 14.89 15.44 30.56
CA MET A 1 14.31 14.95 29.30
C MET A 1 13.24 13.94 29.69
N GLU A 2 11.98 14.29 29.49
CA GLU A 2 10.85 13.42 29.85
C GLU A 2 10.95 12.12 29.05
N ASN A 3 11.13 10.98 29.73
CA ASN A 3 11.03 9.67 29.12
C ASN A 3 9.56 9.46 28.77
N LYS A 4 9.18 9.89 27.56
CA LYS A 4 7.89 9.51 26.97
C LYS A 4 7.99 8.03 26.63
N GLU A 5 7.70 7.19 27.62
CA GLU A 5 7.36 5.78 27.41
C GLU A 5 6.43 5.73 26.19
N LEU A 6 6.87 5.09 25.11
CA LEU A 6 6.05 4.90 23.91
C LEU A 6 4.76 4.23 24.36
N LYS A 7 3.61 4.89 24.17
CA LYS A 7 2.32 4.33 24.56
C LYS A 7 2.06 3.11 23.68
N HIS A 8 2.42 1.93 24.17
CA HIS A 8 2.08 0.68 23.53
C HIS A 8 0.54 0.55 23.50
N ASN A 9 0.00 0.00 22.41
CA ASN A 9 -1.43 -0.28 22.23
C ASN A 9 -2.36 0.93 21.97
N THR A 10 -1.98 1.86 21.08
CA THR A 10 -2.90 2.87 20.55
C THR A 10 -3.98 2.26 19.65
N GLU A 11 -5.12 2.93 19.49
CA GLU A 11 -6.22 2.46 18.61
C GLU A 11 -5.74 2.29 17.15
N SER A 12 -4.89 3.20 16.66
CA SER A 12 -4.20 3.05 15.38
C SER A 12 -3.35 1.78 15.27
N MET A 13 -2.66 1.35 16.33
CA MET A 13 -1.88 0.10 16.32
C MET A 13 -2.77 -1.14 16.38
N GLN A 14 -3.87 -1.10 17.12
CA GLN A 14 -4.85 -2.18 17.13
C GLN A 14 -5.51 -2.33 15.76
N THR A 15 -5.85 -1.20 15.12
CA THR A 15 -6.44 -1.14 13.79
C THR A 15 -5.46 -1.59 12.71
N ALA A 16 -4.18 -1.19 12.80
CA ALA A 16 -3.12 -1.69 11.94
C ALA A 16 -3.00 -3.23 12.00
N ASN A 17 -3.26 -3.82 13.17
CA ASN A 17 -3.21 -5.27 13.35
C ASN A 17 -4.46 -6.01 12.81
N GLN A 18 -5.46 -5.30 12.28
CA GLN A 18 -6.66 -5.94 11.74
C GLN A 18 -6.35 -6.66 10.42
N PRO A 19 -6.67 -7.97 10.31
CA PRO A 19 -6.37 -8.75 9.10
C PRO A 19 -6.95 -8.16 7.81
N GLY A 20 -8.08 -7.47 7.89
CA GLY A 20 -8.72 -6.83 6.73
C GLY A 20 -7.85 -5.74 6.10
N ILE A 21 -7.16 -4.94 6.94
CA ILE A 21 -6.30 -3.85 6.46
C ILE A 21 -5.02 -4.42 5.84
N TYR A 22 -4.40 -5.42 6.47
CA TYR A 22 -3.26 -6.13 5.91
C TYR A 22 -3.56 -6.73 4.54
N LYS A 23 -4.70 -7.42 4.38
CA LYS A 23 -5.09 -8.00 3.09
C LYS A 23 -5.23 -6.90 2.02
N LEU A 24 -5.85 -5.77 2.37
CA LEU A 24 -6.03 -4.66 1.43
C LEU A 24 -4.67 -4.06 1.00
N MET A 25 -3.75 -3.84 1.94
CA MET A 25 -2.39 -3.40 1.63
C MET A 25 -1.64 -4.41 0.76
N ILE A 26 -1.68 -5.70 1.10
CA ILE A 26 -1.00 -6.76 0.34
C ILE A 26 -1.51 -6.79 -1.10
N VAL A 27 -2.83 -6.72 -1.31
CA VAL A 27 -3.40 -6.66 -2.66
C VAL A 27 -2.88 -5.46 -3.44
N GLY A 28 -2.85 -4.27 -2.83
CA GLY A 28 -2.29 -3.07 -3.46
C GLY A 28 -0.80 -3.20 -3.82
N VAL A 29 0.00 -3.80 -2.93
CA VAL A 29 1.42 -4.07 -3.16
C VAL A 29 1.63 -5.06 -4.31
N LEU A 30 0.87 -6.16 -4.35
CA LEU A 30 0.96 -7.16 -5.43
C LEU A 30 0.62 -6.56 -6.80
N ILE A 31 -0.40 -5.70 -6.86
CA ILE A 31 -0.75 -4.98 -8.09
C ILE A 31 0.38 -4.02 -8.50
N SER A 32 0.98 -3.33 -7.53
CA SER A 32 2.11 -2.41 -7.78
C SER A 32 3.34 -3.16 -8.32
N ILE A 33 3.64 -4.34 -7.77
CA ILE A 33 4.70 -5.23 -8.27
C ILE A 33 4.40 -5.63 -9.71
N LEU A 34 3.17 -6.04 -10.03
CA LEU A 34 2.77 -6.40 -11.38
C LEU A 34 2.96 -5.24 -12.37
N GLY A 35 2.49 -4.03 -12.01
CA GLY A 35 2.68 -2.84 -12.85
C GLY A 35 4.15 -2.50 -13.07
N THR A 36 4.96 -2.60 -12.01
CA THR A 36 6.41 -2.37 -12.08
C THR A 36 7.10 -3.41 -12.98
N TYR A 37 6.72 -4.68 -12.87
CA TYR A 37 7.27 -5.74 -13.70
C TYR A 37 6.93 -5.54 -15.18
N LEU A 38 5.65 -5.27 -15.49
CA LEU A 38 5.20 -5.08 -16.87
C LEU A 38 5.90 -3.90 -17.57
N ARG A 39 6.28 -2.86 -16.81
CA ARG A 39 7.01 -1.70 -17.34
C ARG A 39 8.33 -2.09 -18.00
N PHE A 40 8.95 -3.18 -17.56
CA PHE A 40 10.23 -3.68 -18.07
C PHE A 40 10.09 -4.97 -18.88
N ALA A 41 8.89 -5.54 -18.98
CA ALA A 41 8.67 -6.81 -19.66
C ALA A 41 8.75 -6.69 -21.20
N HIS A 42 8.42 -5.53 -21.77
CA HIS A 42 8.46 -5.29 -23.21
C HIS A 42 8.59 -3.80 -23.53
N ASP A 43 9.43 -3.45 -24.50
CA ASP A 43 9.66 -2.05 -24.90
C ASP A 43 8.61 -1.60 -25.93
N SER A 44 7.50 -1.06 -25.43
CA SER A 44 6.49 -0.39 -26.25
C SER A 44 5.79 0.69 -25.44
N TRP A 45 5.31 1.72 -26.14
CA TRP A 45 4.60 2.84 -25.52
C TRP A 45 3.30 2.36 -24.85
N GLN A 46 2.56 1.46 -25.50
CA GLN A 46 1.29 0.93 -24.98
C GLN A 46 1.52 0.15 -23.68
N MET A 47 2.52 -0.75 -23.65
CA MET A 47 2.87 -1.48 -22.42
C MET A 47 3.33 -0.52 -21.33
N SER A 48 4.10 0.51 -21.67
CA SER A 48 4.50 1.53 -20.69
C SER A 48 3.29 2.20 -20.05
N LEU A 49 2.33 2.68 -20.85
CA LEU A 49 1.12 3.33 -20.34
C LEU A 49 0.29 2.40 -19.44
N ILE A 50 0.04 1.16 -19.89
CA ILE A 50 -0.74 0.16 -19.12
C ILE A 50 -0.04 -0.15 -17.80
N SER A 51 1.29 -0.30 -17.82
CA SER A 51 2.09 -0.58 -16.62
C SER A 51 2.01 0.53 -15.59
N TRP A 52 2.06 1.79 -16.03
CA TRP A 52 1.86 2.95 -15.16
C TRP A 52 0.46 2.98 -14.56
N ILE A 53 -0.59 2.71 -15.36
CA ILE A 53 -1.98 2.67 -14.86
C ILE A 53 -2.11 1.61 -13.76
N ILE A 54 -1.59 0.39 -14.00
CA ILE A 54 -1.64 -0.70 -13.02
C ILE A 54 -0.89 -0.31 -11.74
N LEU A 55 0.31 0.26 -11.88
CA LEU A 55 1.11 0.74 -10.74
C LEU A 55 0.34 1.79 -9.92
N PHE A 56 -0.26 2.79 -10.57
CA PHE A 56 -1.04 3.83 -9.90
C PHE A 56 -2.27 3.26 -9.18
N VAL A 57 -2.98 2.31 -9.80
CA VAL A 57 -4.12 1.64 -9.17
C VAL A 57 -3.67 0.88 -7.92
N GLY A 58 -2.57 0.12 -8.00
CA GLY A 58 -2.00 -0.58 -6.86
C GLY A 58 -1.59 0.37 -5.72
N ALA A 59 -0.93 1.47 -6.06
CA ALA A 59 -0.53 2.51 -5.12
C ALA A 59 -1.73 3.14 -4.41
N ILE A 60 -2.80 3.50 -5.15
CA ILE A 60 -4.03 4.06 -4.56
C ILE A 60 -4.65 3.07 -3.57
N ILE A 61 -4.72 1.79 -3.90
CA ILE A 61 -5.26 0.75 -3.00
C ILE A 61 -4.41 0.64 -1.72
N ALA A 62 -3.09 0.61 -1.85
CA ALA A 62 -2.19 0.54 -0.70
C ALA A 62 -2.32 1.78 0.20
N ILE A 63 -2.35 2.98 -0.39
CA ILE A 63 -2.53 4.25 0.33
C ILE A 63 -3.87 4.29 1.06
N LYS A 64 -4.95 3.79 0.44
CA LYS A 64 -6.26 3.67 1.13
C LYS A 64 -6.19 2.76 2.36
N GLY A 65 -5.36 1.71 2.32
CA GLY A 65 -5.09 0.88 3.49
C GLY A 65 -4.41 1.65 4.61
N VAL A 66 -3.39 2.46 4.27
CA VAL A 66 -2.67 3.31 5.23
C VAL A 66 -3.60 4.36 5.83
N PHE A 67 -4.41 5.06 5.02
CA PHE A 67 -5.34 6.05 5.56
C PHE A 67 -6.38 5.44 6.51
N LYS A 68 -6.80 4.20 6.28
CA LYS A 68 -7.68 3.48 7.21
C LYS A 68 -7.02 3.20 8.58
N ILE A 69 -5.70 3.11 8.64
CA ILE A 69 -4.94 2.98 9.90
C ILE A 69 -4.81 4.32 10.59
N LEU A 70 -4.61 5.40 9.83
CA LEU A 70 -4.40 6.75 10.36
C LEU A 70 -5.69 7.43 10.83
N ASP A 71 -6.84 7.02 10.28
CA ASP A 71 -8.18 7.49 10.66
C ASP A 71 -8.74 6.74 11.90
N ALA A 72 -7.89 6.02 12.63
CA ALA A 72 -8.26 5.12 13.72
C ALA A 72 -7.58 5.47 15.04
#